data_AF-A0A7S2GLQ5-F1
#
_entry.id   AF-A0A7S2GLQ5-F1
#
_cell.length_a   1.000
_cell.length_b   1.000
_cell.length_c   1.000
_cell.angle_alpha   90.00
_cell.angle_beta   90.00
_cell.angle_gamma   90.00
#
_symmetry.space_group_name_H-M   'P 1'
#
loop_
_entity.id
_entity.type
_entity.pdbx_description
1 polymer ?
#
loop_
_entity_poly.entity_id
_entity_poly.type
_entity_poly.pdbx_seq_one_letter_code
_entity_poly.pdbx_strand_id
1 'polypeptide(L)'
;APATRVISSVLTMFDIMEERITLVESLEKNRQPFPEMTVVYIISPQLNSINQVVRDFSKSPKYGDVHLFFLSRVGDDGIAELKRCPALIARIKTFKEINIDYLAVETQVFSFDERCFAELYGGMPPPAGLVSLPERLARKLLTVCSALHECPIVRFKSNSDTTIRMA
;
A
#
# COMPACT_ATOMS: atom_id res chain seq x y z
N ALA A 1 -7.45 5.55 -5.19
CA ALA A 1 -6.45 4.63 -4.64
C ALA A 1 -5.70 5.16 -3.41
N PRO A 2 -5.45 4.33 -2.36
CA PRO A 2 -4.69 4.70 -1.17
C PRO A 2 -3.24 5.15 -1.45
N ALA A 3 -2.54 4.47 -2.37
CA ALA A 3 -1.15 4.75 -2.71
C ALA A 3 -0.91 6.16 -3.25
N THR A 4 -1.79 6.65 -4.11
CA THR A 4 -1.71 8.03 -4.65
C THR A 4 -1.71 9.06 -3.53
N ARG A 5 -2.53 8.86 -2.50
CA ARG A 5 -2.62 9.81 -1.38
C ARG A 5 -1.36 9.79 -0.51
N VAL A 6 -0.81 8.61 -0.26
CA VAL A 6 0.47 8.46 0.46
C VAL A 6 1.59 9.20 -0.29
N ILE A 7 1.76 8.94 -1.59
CA ILE A 7 2.81 9.58 -2.38
C ILE A 7 2.59 11.09 -2.50
N SER A 8 1.36 11.55 -2.74
CA SER A 8 1.06 12.99 -2.79
C SER A 8 1.21 13.71 -1.45
N SER A 9 1.31 13.00 -0.32
CA SER A 9 1.60 13.62 0.98
C SER A 9 3.07 13.98 1.17
N VAL A 10 3.97 13.35 0.40
CA VAL A 10 5.43 13.52 0.55
C VAL A 10 6.12 14.09 -0.69
N LEU A 11 5.55 13.89 -1.88
CA LEU A 11 6.13 14.30 -3.15
C LEU A 11 5.14 15.12 -3.98
N THR A 12 5.64 16.17 -4.59
CA THR A 12 4.90 16.94 -5.61
C THR A 12 5.00 16.28 -6.98
N MET A 13 4.13 16.64 -7.91
CA MET A 13 4.26 16.17 -9.31
C MET A 13 5.56 16.63 -9.95
N PHE A 14 6.10 17.77 -9.52
CA PHE A 14 7.38 18.28 -10.01
C PHE A 14 8.53 17.36 -9.63
N ASP A 15 8.64 16.99 -8.34
CA ASP A 15 9.70 16.10 -7.84
C ASP A 15 9.71 14.75 -8.58
N ILE A 16 8.51 14.23 -8.88
CA ILE A 16 8.36 12.98 -9.63
C ILE A 16 8.85 13.14 -11.07
N MET A 17 8.49 14.24 -11.74
CA MET A 17 8.85 14.47 -13.14
C MET A 17 10.35 14.77 -13.33
N GLU A 18 11.01 15.39 -12.35
CA GLU A 18 12.46 15.61 -12.37
C GLU A 18 13.26 14.30 -12.41
N GLU A 19 12.73 13.24 -11.79
CA GLU A 19 13.30 11.88 -11.81
C GLU A 19 13.04 11.10 -13.11
N ARG A 20 12.85 11.83 -14.23
CA ARG A 20 12.62 11.29 -15.58
C ARG A 20 11.37 10.42 -15.71
N ILE A 21 10.38 10.62 -14.83
CA ILE A 21 9.07 9.97 -14.94
C ILE A 21 8.24 10.78 -15.93
N THR A 22 7.87 10.14 -17.05
CA THR A 22 7.16 10.81 -18.16
C THR A 22 5.66 10.92 -17.90
N LEU A 23 5.06 9.94 -17.23
CA LEU A 23 3.62 9.83 -17.09
C LEU A 23 3.22 9.23 -15.74
N VAL A 24 2.24 9.84 -15.08
CA VAL A 24 1.62 9.35 -13.85
C VAL A 24 0.14 9.10 -14.10
N GLU A 25 -0.29 7.85 -13.99
CA GLU A 25 -1.69 7.46 -14.22
C GLU A 25 -2.25 6.65 -13.04
N SER A 26 -3.57 6.73 -12.85
CA SER A 26 -4.26 5.88 -11.88
C SER A 26 -4.46 4.47 -12.43
N LEU A 27 -4.15 3.46 -11.61
CA LEU A 27 -4.36 2.04 -11.93
C LEU A 27 -5.82 1.72 -12.29
N GLU A 28 -6.77 2.44 -11.66
CA GLU A 28 -8.22 2.28 -11.80
C GLU A 28 -8.74 2.74 -13.18
N LYS A 29 -7.97 3.58 -13.91
CA LYS A 29 -8.35 4.08 -15.23
C LYS A 29 -7.89 3.13 -16.34
N ASN A 30 -8.61 3.16 -17.46
CA ASN A 30 -8.17 2.45 -18.65
C ASN A 30 -7.05 3.22 -19.35
N ARG A 31 -5.81 2.77 -19.14
CA ARG A 31 -4.57 3.38 -19.62
C ARG A 31 -4.17 2.85 -20.99
N GLN A 32 -3.51 3.69 -21.79
CA GLN A 32 -2.97 3.28 -23.10
C GLN A 32 -1.77 2.34 -22.92
N PRO A 33 -1.62 1.31 -23.79
CA PRO A 33 -0.48 0.42 -23.75
C PRO A 33 0.78 1.10 -24.31
N PHE A 34 1.88 1.03 -23.56
CA PHE A 34 3.23 1.45 -23.97
C PHE A 34 4.23 0.29 -23.78
N PRO A 35 4.26 -0.71 -24.68
CA PRO A 35 5.06 -1.93 -24.50
C PRO A 35 6.57 -1.71 -24.44
N GLU A 36 7.06 -0.58 -24.98
CA GLU A 36 8.48 -0.20 -24.96
C GLU A 36 8.90 0.54 -23.68
N MET A 37 7.93 0.98 -22.87
CA MET A 37 8.19 1.72 -21.64
C MET A 37 8.22 0.79 -20.43
N THR A 38 9.12 1.11 -19.50
CA THR A 38 9.16 0.52 -18.17
C THR A 38 8.13 1.18 -17.27
N VAL A 39 7.40 0.37 -16.50
CA VAL A 39 6.36 0.85 -15.57
C VAL A 39 6.80 0.67 -14.12
N VAL A 40 6.51 1.68 -13.30
CA VAL A 40 6.67 1.65 -11.84
C VAL A 40 5.28 1.63 -11.21
N TYR A 41 4.91 0.50 -10.61
CA TYR A 41 3.68 0.37 -9.86
C TYR A 41 3.94 0.64 -8.38
N ILE A 42 3.29 1.66 -7.83
CA ILE A 42 3.21 1.92 -6.40
C ILE A 42 1.76 1.64 -5.97
N ILE A 43 1.54 0.53 -5.28
CA ILE A 43 0.19 0.03 -4.96
C ILE A 43 0.06 -0.42 -3.50
N SER A 44 -1.17 -0.38 -2.99
CA SER A 44 -1.49 -1.09 -1.75
C SER A 44 -1.49 -2.61 -2.00
N PRO A 45 -1.15 -3.45 -1.01
CA PRO A 45 -1.18 -4.91 -1.13
C PRO A 45 -2.62 -5.46 -1.07
N GLN A 46 -3.57 -4.79 -1.73
CA GLN A 46 -4.95 -5.23 -1.83
C GLN A 46 -5.13 -6.12 -3.06
N LEU A 47 -5.89 -7.20 -2.93
CA LEU A 47 -6.10 -8.16 -4.01
C LEU A 47 -6.71 -7.49 -5.27
N ASN A 48 -7.58 -6.48 -5.11
CA ASN A 48 -8.11 -5.71 -6.23
C ASN A 48 -7.00 -4.99 -7.03
N SER A 49 -6.04 -4.35 -6.35
CA SER A 49 -4.92 -3.67 -6.98
C SER A 49 -3.98 -4.66 -7.67
N ILE A 50 -3.68 -5.78 -7.01
CA ILE A 50 -2.87 -6.87 -7.60
C ILE A 50 -3.54 -7.43 -8.86
N ASN A 51 -4.85 -7.69 -8.81
CA ASN A 51 -5.63 -8.17 -9.94
C ASN A 51 -5.60 -7.19 -11.12
N GLN A 52 -5.64 -5.88 -10.86
CA GLN A 52 -5.55 -4.88 -11.92
C GLN A 52 -4.15 -4.88 -12.57
N VAL A 53 -3.09 -5.04 -11.78
CA VAL A 53 -1.73 -5.23 -12.34
C VAL A 53 -1.69 -6.50 -13.18
N VAL A 54 -2.17 -7.65 -12.67
CA VAL A 54 -2.19 -8.91 -13.44
C VAL A 54 -2.94 -8.75 -14.76
N ARG A 55 -4.08 -8.05 -14.76
CA ARG A 55 -4.88 -7.78 -15.98
C ARG A 55 -4.13 -6.97 -17.04
N ASP A 56 -3.22 -6.08 -16.65
CA ASP A 56 -2.38 -5.33 -17.59
C ASP A 56 -1.42 -6.24 -18.40
N PHE A 57 -1.22 -7.50 -17.96
CA PHE A 57 -0.30 -8.46 -18.60
C PHE A 57 -0.95 -9.79 -19.03
N SER A 58 -2.21 -10.06 -18.69
CA SER A 58 -2.86 -11.35 -19.01
C SER A 58 -3.11 -11.63 -20.49
N LYS A 59 -3.35 -10.62 -21.32
CA LYS A 59 -3.65 -10.79 -22.76
C LYS A 59 -2.52 -10.25 -23.64
N SER A 60 -2.34 -8.94 -23.59
CA SER A 60 -1.28 -8.21 -24.27
C SER A 60 -0.60 -7.32 -23.22
N PRO A 61 0.69 -7.55 -22.90
CA PRO A 61 1.43 -6.72 -21.96
C PRO A 61 1.34 -5.25 -22.34
N LYS A 62 0.75 -4.43 -21.46
CA LYS A 62 0.70 -2.99 -21.66
C LYS A 62 2.06 -2.33 -21.54
N TYR A 63 3.01 -2.94 -20.83
CA TYR A 63 4.31 -2.36 -20.53
C TYR A 63 5.43 -3.38 -20.73
N GLY A 64 6.66 -2.86 -20.88
CA GLY A 64 7.88 -3.63 -21.10
C GLY A 64 8.36 -4.30 -19.82
N ASP A 65 9.22 -3.60 -19.08
CA ASP A 65 9.73 -4.03 -17.77
C ASP A 65 8.88 -3.46 -16.63
N VAL A 66 8.87 -4.15 -15.49
CA VAL A 66 7.99 -3.84 -14.35
C VAL A 66 8.78 -3.69 -13.06
N HIS A 67 8.63 -2.56 -12.38
CA HIS A 67 9.04 -2.38 -10.99
C HIS A 67 7.79 -2.30 -10.10
N LEU A 68 7.71 -3.19 -9.12
CA LEU A 68 6.55 -3.38 -8.26
C LEU A 68 6.92 -2.98 -6.83
N PHE A 69 6.29 -1.92 -6.34
CA PHE A 69 6.46 -1.39 -4.99
C PHE A 69 5.13 -1.45 -4.24
N PHE A 70 5.14 -2.12 -3.09
CA PHE A 70 3.98 -2.23 -2.21
C PHE A 70 4.13 -1.34 -0.99
N LEU A 71 3.08 -0.57 -0.66
CA LEU A 71 3.07 0.30 0.51
C LEU A 71 3.26 -0.45 1.84
N SER A 72 2.78 -1.69 1.92
CA SER A 72 2.88 -2.55 3.10
C SER A 72 3.07 -3.99 2.67
N ARG A 73 3.32 -4.87 3.65
CA ARG A 73 3.59 -6.29 3.42
C ARG A 73 2.53 -6.97 2.56
N VAL A 74 2.97 -7.74 1.57
CA VAL A 74 2.11 -8.55 0.70
C VAL A 74 1.86 -9.91 1.37
N GLY A 75 0.60 -10.29 1.51
CA GLY A 75 0.22 -11.61 2.00
C GLY A 75 0.43 -12.71 0.96
N ASP A 76 0.41 -13.97 1.41
CA ASP A 76 0.60 -15.15 0.55
C ASP A 76 -0.43 -15.22 -0.58
N ASP A 77 -1.67 -14.82 -0.33
CA ASP A 77 -2.73 -14.73 -1.34
C ASP A 77 -2.38 -13.76 -2.48
N GLY A 78 -1.79 -12.60 -2.13
CA GLY A 78 -1.35 -11.61 -3.11
C GLY A 78 -0.18 -12.11 -3.95
N ILE A 79 0.77 -12.80 -3.33
CA ILE A 79 1.89 -13.45 -4.02
C ILE A 79 1.39 -14.57 -4.93
N ALA A 80 0.43 -15.38 -4.47
CA ALA A 80 -0.18 -16.44 -5.25
C ALA A 80 -0.86 -15.89 -6.50
N GLU A 81 -1.61 -14.79 -6.37
CA GLU A 81 -2.29 -14.15 -7.51
C GLU A 81 -1.30 -13.60 -8.54
N LEU A 82 -0.21 -12.96 -8.11
CA LEU A 82 0.86 -12.51 -9.02
C LEU A 82 1.46 -13.68 -9.82
N LYS A 83 1.69 -14.82 -9.15
CA LYS A 83 2.24 -16.04 -9.77
C LYS A 83 1.33 -16.65 -10.84
N ARG A 84 0.03 -16.33 -10.86
CA ARG A 84 -0.91 -16.80 -11.89
C ARG A 84 -0.63 -16.18 -13.27
N CYS A 85 0.19 -15.14 -13.35
CA CYS A 85 0.54 -14.47 -14.60
C CYS A 85 2.04 -14.60 -14.92
N PRO A 86 2.47 -15.66 -15.63
CA PRO A 86 3.88 -15.85 -16.00
C PRO A 86 4.45 -14.70 -16.83
N ALA A 87 3.61 -14.09 -17.68
CA ALA A 87 4.00 -12.94 -18.50
C ALA A 87 4.39 -11.71 -17.66
N LEU A 88 3.70 -11.48 -16.53
CA LEU A 88 4.07 -10.45 -15.57
C LEU A 88 5.36 -10.84 -14.84
N ILE A 89 5.44 -12.06 -14.30
CA ILE A 89 6.60 -12.54 -13.52
C ILE A 89 7.91 -12.42 -14.32
N ALA A 90 7.89 -12.77 -15.62
CA ALA A 90 9.06 -12.65 -16.49
C ALA A 90 9.55 -11.21 -16.69
N ARG A 91 8.70 -10.20 -16.45
CA ARG A 91 8.97 -8.77 -16.65
C ARG A 91 9.29 -8.03 -15.35
N ILE A 92 9.05 -8.63 -14.18
CA ILE A 92 9.36 -7.99 -12.90
C ILE A 92 10.88 -7.89 -12.73
N LYS A 93 11.38 -6.66 -12.70
CA LYS A 93 12.78 -6.33 -12.41
C LYS A 93 13.00 -5.97 -10.95
N THR A 94 11.97 -5.49 -10.26
CA THR A 94 12.05 -5.12 -8.85
C THR A 94 10.75 -5.47 -8.17
N PHE A 95 10.84 -6.12 -7.02
CA PHE A 95 9.75 -6.37 -6.10
C PHE A 95 10.20 -5.88 -4.72
N LYS A 96 9.55 -4.84 -4.18
CA LYS A 96 9.90 -4.28 -2.87
C LYS A 96 8.67 -3.88 -2.08
N GLU A 97 8.75 -4.08 -0.78
CA GLU A 97 7.79 -3.57 0.20
C GLU A 97 8.42 -2.33 0.85
N ILE A 98 7.82 -1.15 0.67
CA ILE A 98 8.39 0.11 1.17
C ILE A 98 8.00 0.40 2.63
N ASN A 99 6.94 -0.24 3.13
CA ASN A 99 6.42 -0.05 4.49
C ASN A 99 6.19 1.44 4.81
N ILE A 100 5.39 2.10 3.97
CA ILE A 100 4.89 3.47 4.15
C ILE A 100 3.38 3.43 3.95
N ASP A 101 2.64 3.03 4.99
CA ASP A 101 1.18 2.91 4.97
C ASP A 101 0.51 3.96 5.88
N TYR A 102 0.95 5.20 5.72
CA TYR A 102 0.45 6.38 6.43
C TYR A 102 0.60 7.64 5.57
N LEU A 103 -0.17 8.68 5.89
CA LEU A 103 -0.04 10.01 5.31
C LEU A 103 0.84 10.87 6.21
N ALA A 104 1.90 11.45 5.66
CA ALA A 104 2.67 12.49 6.36
C ALA A 104 1.95 13.82 6.17
N VAL A 105 1.20 14.27 7.18
CA VAL A 105 0.39 15.51 7.08
C VAL A 105 1.26 16.73 7.34
N GLU A 106 2.12 16.63 8.35
CA GLU A 106 3.11 17.65 8.73
C GLU A 106 4.40 16.94 9.18
N THR A 107 5.47 17.70 9.42
CA THR A 107 6.77 17.16 9.85
C THR A 107 6.70 16.27 11.11
N GLN A 108 5.72 16.50 11.98
CA GLN A 108 5.52 15.74 13.22
C GLN A 108 4.12 15.11 13.33
N VAL A 109 3.35 15.10 12.24
CA VAL A 109 1.95 14.61 12.26
C VAL A 109 1.74 13.63 11.12
N PHE A 110 1.24 12.44 11.46
CA PHE A 110 0.81 11.44 10.49
C PHE A 110 -0.66 11.04 10.69
N SER A 111 -1.28 10.53 9.64
CA SER A 111 -2.65 10.01 9.66
C SER A 111 -2.76 8.70 8.88
N PHE A 112 -3.54 7.74 9.39
CA PHE A 112 -3.84 6.50 8.66
C PHE A 112 -5.05 6.62 7.71
N ASP A 113 -5.73 7.77 7.74
CA ASP A 113 -6.92 8.08 6.94
C ASP A 113 -8.00 6.97 6.98
N GLU A 114 -8.21 6.38 8.16
CA GLU A 114 -9.26 5.39 8.41
C GLU A 114 -10.41 5.97 9.23
N ARG A 115 -11.65 5.80 8.74
CA ARG A 115 -12.88 6.12 9.48
C ARG A 115 -13.21 5.00 10.47
N CYS A 116 -12.37 4.83 11.46
CA CYS A 116 -12.40 3.69 12.38
C CYS A 116 -13.17 3.96 13.69
N PHE A 117 -13.63 5.19 13.93
CA PHE A 117 -14.28 5.58 15.18
C PHE A 117 -15.48 4.71 15.56
N ALA A 118 -16.37 4.44 14.60
CA ALA A 118 -17.55 3.60 14.82
C ALA A 118 -17.20 2.13 15.08
N GLU A 119 -16.11 1.62 14.48
CA GLU A 119 -15.65 0.25 14.71
C GLU A 119 -14.94 0.11 16.08
N LEU A 120 -14.26 1.17 16.55
CA LEU A 120 -13.60 1.17 17.88
C LEU A 120 -14.60 1.34 19.04
N TYR A 121 -15.63 2.15 18.86
CA TYR A 121 -16.51 2.61 19.96
C TYR A 121 -18.00 2.31 19.76
N GLY A 122 -18.41 1.87 18.56
CA GLY A 122 -19.82 1.68 18.22
C GLY A 122 -20.41 0.32 18.60
N GLY A 123 -19.65 -0.55 19.26
CA GLY A 123 -20.14 -1.84 19.76
C GLY A 123 -20.51 -2.87 18.69
N MET A 124 -20.16 -2.63 17.42
CA MET A 124 -20.37 -3.62 16.36
C MET A 124 -19.28 -4.68 16.42
N PRO A 125 -19.63 -5.98 16.42
CA PRO A 125 -18.63 -7.03 16.33
C PRO A 125 -17.90 -6.92 14.98
N PRO A 126 -16.57 -7.17 14.95
CA PRO A 126 -15.83 -7.18 13.70
C PRO A 126 -16.45 -8.23 12.76
N PRO A 127 -16.60 -7.91 11.45
CA PRO A 127 -17.09 -8.89 10.49
C PRO A 127 -16.19 -10.13 10.50
N ALA A 128 -16.81 -11.31 10.58
CA ALA A 128 -16.11 -12.58 10.68
C ALA A 128 -15.13 -12.76 9.49
N GLY A 129 -13.88 -13.09 9.78
CA GLY A 129 -12.84 -13.35 8.77
C GLY A 129 -12.00 -12.13 8.36
N LEU A 130 -12.27 -10.93 8.88
CA LEU A 130 -11.38 -9.78 8.69
C LEU A 130 -10.35 -9.67 9.82
N VAL A 131 -9.14 -9.21 9.46
CA VAL A 131 -8.13 -8.76 10.42
C VAL A 131 -8.75 -7.68 11.31
N SER A 132 -8.65 -7.88 12.62
CA SER A 132 -9.22 -6.93 13.59
C SER A 132 -8.65 -5.52 13.35
N LEU A 133 -9.48 -4.49 13.48
CA LEU A 133 -9.02 -3.12 13.35
C LEU A 133 -7.80 -2.78 14.23
N PRO A 134 -7.73 -3.19 15.52
CA PRO A 134 -6.52 -3.02 16.34
C PRO A 134 -5.26 -3.55 15.67
N GLU A 135 -5.32 -4.76 15.12
CA GLU A 135 -4.18 -5.39 14.45
C GLU A 135 -3.81 -4.67 13.15
N ARG A 136 -4.81 -4.22 12.37
CA ARG A 136 -4.58 -3.42 11.16
C ARG A 136 -3.88 -2.09 11.49
N LEU A 137 -4.33 -1.41 12.52
CA LEU A 137 -3.72 -0.16 12.98
C LEU A 137 -2.31 -0.38 13.55
N ALA A 138 -2.09 -1.46 14.31
CA ALA A 138 -0.76 -1.82 14.83
C ALA A 138 0.24 -2.06 13.69
N ARG A 139 -0.17 -2.76 12.63
CA ARG A 139 0.67 -2.96 11.43
C ARG A 139 1.01 -1.64 10.74
N LYS A 140 0.05 -0.72 10.62
CA LYS A 140 0.33 0.62 10.07
C LYS A 140 1.26 1.42 10.98
N LEU A 141 1.08 1.36 12.30
CA LEU A 141 1.98 2.01 13.25
C LEU A 141 3.41 1.47 13.15
N LEU A 142 3.56 0.15 12.94
CA LEU A 142 4.86 -0.47 12.68
C LEU A 142 5.55 0.13 11.44
N THR A 143 4.80 0.49 10.40
CA THR A 143 5.37 1.16 9.22
C THR A 143 5.95 2.54 9.56
N VAL A 144 5.29 3.29 10.46
CA VAL A 144 5.79 4.58 10.95
C VAL A 144 7.08 4.39 11.75
N CYS A 145 7.09 3.46 12.71
CA CYS A 145 8.29 3.15 13.51
C CYS A 145 9.46 2.71 12.61
N SER A 146 9.17 1.91 11.59
CA SER A 146 10.18 1.44 10.62
C SER A 146 10.75 2.59 9.80
N ALA A 147 9.90 3.52 9.34
CA ALA A 147 10.33 4.69 8.57
C ALA A 147 11.15 5.69 9.41
N LEU A 148 10.87 5.79 10.72
CA LEU A 148 11.64 6.61 11.66
C LEU A 148 12.91 5.91 12.17
N HIS A 149 13.11 4.63 11.85
CA HIS A 149 14.17 3.79 12.41
C HIS A 149 14.16 3.71 13.95
N GLU A 150 12.97 3.71 14.54
CA GLU A 150 12.77 3.72 16.00
C GLU A 150 12.13 2.42 16.49
N CYS A 151 12.55 1.95 17.66
CA CYS A 151 11.95 0.81 18.36
C CYS A 151 11.41 1.27 19.73
N PRO A 152 10.21 1.87 19.77
CA PRO A 152 9.71 2.53 20.98
C PRO A 152 9.26 1.52 22.05
N ILE A 153 9.34 1.93 23.32
CA ILE A 153 8.69 1.23 24.43
C ILE A 153 7.18 1.52 24.35
N VAL A 154 6.39 0.47 24.13
CA VAL A 154 4.93 0.59 24.00
C VAL A 154 4.31 0.92 25.37
N ARG A 155 3.57 2.04 25.43
CA ARG A 155 2.79 2.45 26.60
C ARG A 155 1.35 2.68 26.17
N PHE A 156 0.41 2.20 26.97
CA PHE A 156 -1.03 2.27 26.67
C PHE A 156 -1.82 2.66 27.91
N LYS A 157 -3.12 2.96 27.72
CA LYS A 157 -4.01 3.38 28.79
C LYS A 157 -4.68 2.14 29.40
N SER A 158 -4.27 1.75 30.61
CA SER A 158 -4.72 0.51 31.26
C SER A 158 -6.23 0.38 31.45
N ASN A 159 -6.99 1.49 31.44
CA ASN A 159 -8.45 1.45 31.57
C ASN A 159 -9.20 1.35 30.23
N SER A 160 -8.51 1.14 29.11
CA SER A 160 -9.11 0.98 27.79
C SER A 160 -8.73 -0.37 27.17
N ASP A 161 -9.70 -1.28 27.09
CA ASP A 161 -9.56 -2.60 26.47
C ASP A 161 -9.06 -2.50 25.02
N THR A 162 -9.53 -1.50 24.27
CA THR A 162 -9.06 -1.21 22.91
C THR A 162 -7.57 -0.93 22.84
N THR A 163 -7.04 -0.12 23.77
CA THR A 163 -5.60 0.20 23.79
C THR A 163 -4.75 -0.97 24.26
N ILE A 164 -5.29 -1.82 25.14
CA ILE A 164 -4.64 -3.07 25.57
C ILE A 164 -4.48 -4.02 24.37
N ARG A 165 -5.49 -4.12 23.50
CA ARG A 165 -5.44 -4.99 22.31
C ARG A 165 -4.51 -4.48 21.21
N MET A 166 -4.21 -3.18 21.19
CA MET A 166 -3.30 -2.58 20.20
C MET A 166 -1.84 -2.60 20.64
N ALA A 167 -1.57 -2.68 21.94
CA ALA A 167 -0.23 -2.66 22.53
C ALA A 167 0.45 -4.04 22.47
#